data_AF-A0A2Z4G8N2-F1
#
_entry.id   AF-A0A2Z4G8N2-F1
#
_cell.length_a   1.000
_cell.length_b   1.000
_cell.length_c   1.000
_cell.angle_alpha   90.00
_cell.angle_beta   90.00
_cell.angle_gamma   90.00
#
_symmetry.space_group_name_H-M   'P 1'
#
loop_
_entity.id
_entity.type
_entity.pdbx_description
1 polymer ?
#
loop_
_entity_poly.entity_id
_entity_poly.type
_entity_poly.pdbx_seq_one_letter_code
_entity_poly.pdbx_strand_id
1 'polypeptide(L)'
;MALFNYFSTLFKRKPLSPFRQYERIIKRMGYKRDGEGQFKKENSSGLTMIWFSESGVRIKVYVDGYAESDFLSASNCDIEKLKRFIIRNEL
;
A
#
# COMPACT_ATOMS: atom_id res chain seq x y z
N MET A 1 13.80 -12.43 38.65
CA MET A 1 14.05 -12.52 37.19
C MET A 1 12.84 -12.99 36.36
N ALA A 2 11.59 -12.87 36.83
CA ALA A 2 10.41 -13.30 36.05
C ALA A 2 9.54 -12.13 35.54
N LEU A 3 9.46 -11.02 36.27
CA LEU A 3 8.60 -9.88 35.88
C LEU A 3 9.05 -9.16 34.61
N PHE A 4 10.36 -9.01 34.38
CA PHE A 4 10.89 -8.33 33.19
C PHE A 4 10.53 -9.03 31.87
N ASN A 5 10.45 -10.36 31.88
CA ASN A 5 10.06 -11.14 30.70
C ASN A 5 8.58 -10.95 30.35
N TYR A 6 7.71 -10.71 31.34
CA TYR A 6 6.27 -10.52 31.14
C TYR A 6 5.94 -9.16 30.50
N PHE A 7 6.71 -8.11 30.80
CA PHE A 7 6.56 -6.83 30.11
C PHE A 7 7.10 -6.89 28.68
N SER A 8 8.18 -7.66 28.43
CA SER A 8 8.75 -7.80 27.09
C SER A 8 7.78 -8.44 26.08
N THR A 9 6.87 -9.31 26.53
CA THR A 9 5.86 -9.96 25.68
C THR A 9 4.68 -9.05 25.35
N LEU A 10 4.36 -8.07 26.19
CA LEU A 10 3.35 -7.03 25.89
C LEU A 10 3.81 -6.05 24.80
N PHE A 11 5.12 -5.86 24.65
CA PHE A 11 5.73 -5.05 23.58
C PHE A 11 6.09 -5.86 22.32
N LYS A 12 5.87 -7.18 22.30
CA LYS A 12 5.98 -7.96 21.06
C LYS A 12 4.83 -7.55 20.14
N ARG A 13 5.11 -6.53 19.32
CA ARG A 13 4.22 -6.02 18.27
C ARG A 13 3.65 -7.24 17.53
N LYS A 14 2.33 -7.44 17.64
CA LYS A 14 1.62 -8.47 16.86
C LYS A 14 2.10 -8.37 15.41
N PRO A 15 2.40 -9.50 14.73
CA PRO A 15 2.74 -9.46 13.31
C PRO A 15 1.64 -8.69 12.61
N LEU A 16 2.03 -7.58 11.97
CA LEU A 16 1.09 -6.75 11.22
C LEU A 16 0.49 -7.63 10.13
N SER A 17 -0.84 -7.62 10.00
CA SER A 17 -1.49 -8.27 8.87
C SER A 17 -0.83 -7.78 7.56
N PRO A 18 -0.68 -8.64 6.54
CA PRO A 18 -0.06 -8.27 5.26
C PRO A 18 -0.63 -6.94 4.73
N PHE A 19 -1.94 -6.77 4.86
CA PHE A 19 -2.66 -5.54 4.54
C PHE A 19 -2.11 -4.27 5.22
N ARG A 20 -1.85 -4.32 6.53
CA ARG A 20 -1.27 -3.18 7.26
C ARG A 20 0.18 -2.91 6.87
N GLN A 21 0.91 -3.93 6.42
CA GLN A 21 2.28 -3.75 5.92
C GLN A 21 2.24 -3.01 4.57
N TYR A 22 1.33 -3.40 3.68
CA TYR A 22 1.13 -2.74 2.40
C TYR A 22 0.66 -1.29 2.54
N GLU A 23 -0.31 -1.01 3.41
CA GLU A 23 -0.74 0.36 3.72
C GLU A 23 0.45 1.24 4.18
N ARG A 24 1.33 0.70 5.02
CA ARG A 24 2.53 1.42 5.49
C ARG A 24 3.50 1.73 4.35
N ILE A 25 3.68 0.79 3.42
CA ILE A 25 4.56 0.98 2.27
C ILE A 25 4.00 2.06 1.35
N ILE A 26 2.72 1.98 0.99
CA ILE A 26 2.05 2.94 0.13
C ILE A 26 2.12 4.35 0.72
N LYS A 27 1.86 4.49 2.03
CA LYS A 27 2.02 5.77 2.75
C LYS A 27 3.45 6.29 2.71
N ARG A 28 4.46 5.42 2.86
CA ARG A 28 5.88 5.80 2.76
C ARG A 28 6.28 6.26 1.36
N MET A 29 5.57 5.82 0.32
CA MET A 29 5.77 6.28 -1.07
C MET A 29 5.13 7.63 -1.37
N GLY A 30 4.49 8.26 -0.37
CA GLY A 30 3.92 9.61 -0.49
C GLY A 30 2.44 9.64 -0.84
N TYR A 31 1.77 8.48 -0.91
CA TYR A 31 0.33 8.43 -1.13
C TYR A 31 -0.43 8.79 0.15
N LYS A 32 -1.45 9.63 0.00
CA LYS A 32 -2.41 10.02 1.04
C LYS A 32 -3.57 9.05 1.05
N ARG A 33 -4.11 8.76 2.23
CA ARG A 33 -5.29 7.89 2.36
C ARG A 33 -6.54 8.71 2.01
N ASP A 34 -7.36 8.20 1.10
CA ASP A 34 -8.59 8.85 0.62
C ASP A 34 -9.86 8.09 1.04
N GLY A 35 -9.70 6.86 1.54
CA GLY A 35 -10.79 6.02 2.02
C GLY A 35 -10.28 4.73 2.67
N GLU A 36 -11.18 3.78 2.90
CA GLU A 36 -10.78 2.44 3.34
C GLU A 36 -10.18 1.66 2.17
N GLY A 37 -8.89 1.29 2.30
CA GLY A 37 -8.14 0.65 1.22
C GLY A 37 -7.82 1.56 0.03
N GLN A 38 -8.15 2.85 0.08
CA GLN A 38 -7.94 3.78 -1.04
C GLN A 38 -6.85 4.79 -0.72
N PHE A 39 -5.93 4.97 -1.66
CA PHE A 39 -4.82 5.90 -1.55
C PHE A 39 -4.71 6.73 -2.82
N LYS A 40 -4.34 7.99 -2.69
CA LYS A 40 -4.14 8.90 -3.81
C LYS A 40 -2.84 9.67 -3.69
N LYS A 41 -2.25 9.98 -4.83
CA LYS A 41 -1.10 10.87 -4.96
C LYS A 41 -1.36 11.78 -6.14
N GLU A 42 -1.33 13.07 -5.87
CA GLU A 42 -1.54 14.13 -6.85
C GLU A 42 -0.17 14.78 -7.11
N ASN A 43 0.22 14.83 -8.37
CA ASN A 43 1.41 15.52 -8.87
C ASN A 43 0.96 16.59 -9.88
N SER A 44 1.88 17.48 -10.29
CA SER A 44 1.61 18.50 -11.31
C SER A 44 1.12 17.92 -12.65
N SER A 45 1.49 16.67 -12.94
CA SER A 45 1.20 15.99 -14.21
C SER A 45 -0.05 15.10 -14.15
N GLY A 46 -0.68 14.93 -12.98
CA GLY A 46 -1.81 14.02 -12.87
C GLY A 46 -2.12 13.48 -11.49
N LEU A 47 -3.04 12.51 -11.45
CA LEU A 47 -3.53 11.86 -10.25
C LEU A 47 -3.31 10.34 -10.36
N THR A 48 -2.61 9.75 -9.40
CA THR A 48 -2.51 8.30 -9.24
C THR A 48 -3.34 7.86 -8.04
N MET A 49 -4.25 6.92 -8.25
CA MET A 49 -5.08 6.30 -7.23
C MET A 49 -4.75 4.81 -7.11
N ILE A 50 -4.72 4.32 -5.89
CA ILE A 50 -4.46 2.92 -5.55
C ILE A 50 -5.63 2.41 -4.70
N TRP A 51 -6.23 1.28 -5.11
CA TRP A 51 -7.22 0.56 -4.33
C TRP A 51 -6.64 -0.78 -3.89
N PHE A 52 -6.79 -1.06 -2.61
CA PHE A 52 -6.36 -2.28 -1.96
C PHE A 52 -7.59 -3.07 -1.52
N SER A 53 -7.74 -4.28 -2.03
CA SER A 53 -8.81 -5.22 -1.68
C SER A 53 -8.23 -6.59 -1.36
N GLU A 54 -9.05 -7.50 -0.84
CA GLU A 54 -8.65 -8.89 -0.62
C GLU A 54 -8.25 -9.61 -1.92
N SER A 55 -8.81 -9.17 -3.05
CA SER A 55 -8.49 -9.70 -4.37
C SER A 55 -7.15 -9.21 -4.92
N GLY A 56 -6.62 -8.08 -4.44
CA GLY A 56 -5.36 -7.52 -4.93
C GLY A 56 -5.28 -6.00 -4.86
N VAL A 57 -4.44 -5.45 -5.72
CA VAL A 57 -4.13 -4.02 -5.78
C VAL A 57 -4.42 -3.51 -7.16
N ARG A 58 -5.30 -2.50 -7.26
CA ARG A 58 -5.58 -1.79 -8.49
C ARG A 58 -4.91 -0.43 -8.44
N ILE A 59 -4.25 -0.04 -9.53
CA ILE A 59 -3.73 1.32 -9.72
C ILE A 59 -4.48 1.93 -10.89
N LYS A 60 -4.87 3.19 -10.74
CA LYS A 60 -5.43 3.99 -11.83
C LYS A 60 -4.72 5.33 -11.87
N VAL A 61 -4.31 5.73 -13.05
CA VAL A 61 -3.51 6.91 -13.31
C VAL A 61 -4.29 7.80 -14.24
N TYR A 62 -4.37 9.08 -13.92
CA TYR A 62 -5.05 10.10 -14.73
C TYR A 62 -4.04 11.18 -15.11
N VAL A 63 -3.80 11.37 -16.41
CA VAL A 63 -2.85 12.34 -16.98
C VAL A 63 -3.49 13.01 -18.17
N ASP A 64 -3.52 14.35 -18.20
CA ASP A 64 -3.88 15.14 -19.40
C ASP A 64 -5.13 14.64 -20.18
N GLY A 65 -6.15 14.18 -19.45
CA GLY A 65 -7.40 13.65 -20.02
C GLY A 65 -7.40 12.16 -20.36
N TYR A 66 -6.28 11.47 -20.22
CA TYR A 66 -6.14 10.02 -20.34
C TYR A 66 -6.21 9.33 -18.97
N ALA A 67 -6.75 8.12 -18.97
CA ALA A 67 -6.80 7.29 -17.78
C ALA A 67 -6.32 5.87 -18.09
N GLU A 68 -5.30 5.41 -17.38
CA GLU A 68 -4.80 4.04 -17.45
C GLU A 68 -5.06 3.31 -16.14
N SER A 69 -5.28 2.00 -16.21
CA SER A 69 -5.49 1.18 -15.02
C SER A 69 -4.81 -0.17 -15.14
N ASP A 70 -4.17 -0.60 -14.06
CA ASP A 70 -3.51 -1.89 -13.97
C ASP A 70 -3.90 -2.61 -12.66
N PHE A 71 -3.77 -3.94 -12.63
CA PHE A 71 -4.19 -4.77 -11.51
C PHE A 71 -3.16 -5.84 -11.16
N LEU A 72 -2.78 -5.87 -9.88
CA LEU A 72 -1.93 -6.89 -9.29
C LEU A 72 -2.74 -7.81 -8.38
N SER A 73 -2.87 -9.09 -8.74
CA SER A 73 -3.58 -10.10 -7.94
C SER A 73 -2.94 -10.33 -6.57
N ALA A 74 -3.77 -10.50 -5.53
CA ALA A 74 -3.33 -10.84 -4.17
C ALA A 74 -2.52 -12.14 -4.10
N SER A 75 -2.84 -13.14 -4.93
CA SER A 75 -2.11 -14.43 -5.00
C SER A 75 -0.63 -14.28 -5.37
N ASN A 76 -0.29 -13.19 -6.05
CA ASN A 76 1.07 -12.88 -6.51
C ASN A 76 1.65 -11.62 -5.85
N CYS A 77 0.97 -11.06 -4.84
CA CYS A 77 1.35 -9.80 -4.20
C CYS A 77 2.32 -10.05 -3.06
N ASP A 78 3.59 -9.71 -3.30
CA ASP A 78 4.64 -9.58 -2.29
C ASP A 78 5.05 -8.10 -2.16
N ILE A 79 5.67 -7.71 -1.04
CA ILE A 79 6.09 -6.33 -0.75
C ILE A 79 6.97 -5.75 -1.87
N GLU A 80 7.94 -6.51 -2.36
CA GLU A 80 8.79 -6.04 -3.46
C GLU A 80 8.02 -5.89 -4.77
N LYS A 81 7.15 -6.86 -5.08
CA LYS A 81 6.32 -6.81 -6.29
C LYS A 81 5.35 -5.64 -6.23
N LEU A 82 4.75 -5.37 -5.08
CA LEU A 82 3.89 -4.21 -4.86
C LEU A 82 4.65 -2.91 -5.11
N LYS A 83 5.84 -2.76 -4.54
CA LYS A 83 6.66 -1.56 -4.77
C LYS A 83 6.99 -1.38 -6.25
N ARG A 84 7.46 -2.43 -6.92
CA ARG A 84 7.79 -2.39 -8.35
C ARG A 84 6.55 -2.09 -9.20
N PHE A 85 5.41 -2.67 -8.84
CA PHE A 85 4.14 -2.45 -9.52
C PHE A 85 3.66 -1.00 -9.38
N ILE A 86 3.79 -0.41 -8.19
CA ILE A 86 3.48 1.00 -7.98
C ILE A 86 4.43 1.88 -8.78
N ILE A 87 5.75 1.69 -8.63
CA ILE A 87 6.76 2.51 -9.34
C ILE A 87 6.59 2.44 -10.86
N ARG A 88 6.26 1.27 -11.42
CA ARG A 88 6.07 1.09 -12.86
C ARG A 88 4.84 1.81 -13.40
N ASN A 89 3.80 1.93 -12.59
CA ASN A 89 2.53 2.53 -12.98
C ASN A 89 2.35 3.95 -12.41
N GLU A 90 3.32 4.47 -11.69
CA GLU A 90 3.27 5.82 -11.13
C GLU A 90 3.82 6.83 -12.15
N LEU A 91 3.33 8.07 -12.06
CA LEU A 91 3.76 9.22 -12.87
C LEU A 91 5.03 9.87 -12.34
#